data_AF-A0A2N2AN27-F1
#
_entry.id   AF-A0A2N2AN27-F1
#
_cell.length_a   1.000
_cell.length_b   1.000
_cell.length_c   1.000
_cell.angle_alpha   90.00
_cell.angle_beta   90.00
_cell.angle_gamma   90.00
#
_symmetry.space_group_name_H-M   'P 1'
#
loop_
_entity.id
_entity.type
_entity.pdbx_description
1 polymer ?
#
loop_
_entity_poly.entity_id
_entity_poly.type
_entity_poly.pdbx_seq_one_letter_code
_entity_poly.pdbx_strand_id
1 'polypeptide(L)' 'MPKPSNAQAKIIDRINEGARLSLDVKTGRYIITEIGGKVCQIDQRPVLVMIRDGLLHQSLGGECRMVR' A
#
# COMPACT_ATOMS: atom_id res chain seq x y z
N MET A 1 -10.92 14.84 -2.45
CA MET A 1 -10.63 13.39 -2.46
C MET A 1 -11.72 12.67 -1.68
N PRO A 2 -12.27 11.56 -2.19
CA PRO A 2 -13.23 10.77 -1.42
C PRO A 2 -12.58 10.25 -0.13
N LYS A 3 -13.38 10.15 0.94
CA LYS A 3 -12.91 9.66 2.24
C LYS A 3 -12.42 8.21 2.10
N PRO A 4 -11.22 7.86 2.59
CA PRO A 4 -10.73 6.49 2.57
C PRO A 4 -11.71 5.54 3.28
N SER A 5 -11.93 4.36 2.70
CA SER A 5 -12.60 3.24 3.37
C SER A 5 -11.76 2.74 4.55
N ASN A 6 -12.36 1.95 5.45
CA ASN A 6 -11.65 1.38 6.61
C ASN A 6 -10.41 0.55 6.21
N ALA A 7 -10.46 -0.15 5.08
CA ALA A 7 -9.33 -0.93 4.59
C ALA A 7 -8.20 -0.02 4.09
N GLN A 8 -8.55 1.06 3.38
CA GLN A 8 -7.59 2.05 2.89
C GLN A 8 -6.96 2.83 4.05
N ALA A 9 -7.76 3.25 5.03
CA ALA A 9 -7.28 3.93 6.23
C ALA A 9 -6.23 3.08 6.97
N LYS A 10 -6.49 1.78 7.19
CA LYS A 10 -5.52 0.86 7.80
C LYS A 10 -4.20 0.75 7.03
N ILE A 11 -4.23 0.82 5.69
CA ILE A 11 -3.01 0.81 4.88
C ILE A 11 -2.25 2.13 5.05
N ILE A 12 -2.96 3.26 5.02
CA ILE A 12 -2.39 4.59 5.22
C ILE A 12 -1.72 4.68 6.60
N ASP A 13 -2.41 4.24 7.65
CA ASP A 13 -1.89 4.27 9.03
C ASP A 13 -0.57 3.51 9.13
N ARG A 14 -0.50 2.29 8.56
CA ARG A 14 0.74 1.50 8.55
C ARG A 14 1.88 2.18 7.78
N ILE A 15 1.58 2.80 6.64
CA ILE A 15 2.59 3.54 5.86
C ILE A 15 3.09 4.74 6.67
N ASN A 16 2.20 5.45 7.36
CA ASN A 16 2.55 6.58 8.23
C ASN A 16 3.36 6.14 9.45
N GLU A 17 3.12 4.93 9.96
CA GLU A 17 3.93 4.27 10.99
C GLU A 17 5.30 3.81 10.47
N GLY A 18 5.59 3.97 9.17
CA GLY A 18 6.87 3.65 8.54
C GLY A 18 6.96 2.29 7.86
N ALA A 19 5.82 1.58 7.74
CA ALA A 19 5.76 0.36 6.95
C ALA A 19 5.91 0.65 5.45
N ARG A 20 6.43 -0.33 4.70
CA ARG A 20 6.63 -0.24 3.25
C ARG A 20 5.61 -1.07 2.51
N LEU A 21 4.86 -0.44 1.61
CA LEU A 21 3.94 -1.12 0.70
C LEU A 21 4.62 -1.39 -0.64
N SER A 22 4.58 -2.63 -1.13
CA SER A 22 5.10 -2.97 -2.45
C SER A 22 4.35 -4.13 -3.10
N LEU A 23 4.43 -4.23 -4.42
CA LEU A 23 4.00 -5.39 -5.18
C LEU A 23 5.09 -6.47 -5.12
N ASP A 24 4.77 -7.63 -4.55
CA ASP A 24 5.64 -8.80 -4.62
C ASP A 24 5.51 -9.45 -6.01
N VAL A 25 6.57 -9.30 -6.81
CA VAL A 25 6.64 -9.82 -8.19
C VAL A 25 6.56 -11.35 -8.27
N LYS A 26 6.91 -12.07 -7.18
CA LYS A 26 6.85 -13.54 -7.17
C LYS A 26 5.43 -14.05 -7.07
N THR A 27 4.61 -13.40 -6.25
CA THR A 27 3.23 -13.82 -5.99
C THR A 27 2.20 -12.99 -6.73
N GLY A 28 2.60 -11.86 -7.30
CA GLY A 28 1.70 -10.88 -7.91
C GLY A 28 0.79 -10.19 -6.89
N ARG A 29 1.12 -10.21 -5.60
CA ARG A 29 0.30 -9.66 -4.51
C ARG A 29 0.97 -8.47 -3.84
N TYR A 30 0.17 -7.55 -3.35
CA TYR A 30 0.67 -6.47 -2.53
C TYR A 30 1.00 -6.97 -1.12
N ILE A 31 2.13 -6.50 -0.61
CA ILE A 31 2.62 -6.79 0.73
C ILE A 31 2.92 -5.50 1.48
N ILE A 32 2.73 -5.54 2.79
CA ILE A 32 3.28 -4.54 3.71
C ILE A 32 4.41 -5.18 4.49
N THR A 33 5.56 -4.52 4.46
CA THR A 33 6.71 -4.83 5.31
C THR A 33 6.75 -3.82 6.45
N GLU A 34 6.39 -4.27 7.65
CA GLU A 34 6.44 -3.46 8.88
C GLU A 34 7.90 -3.12 9.25
N ILE A 35 8.13 -2.10 10.09
CA ILE A 35 9.50 -1.70 10.53
C ILE A 35 10.29 -2.88 11.12
N GLY A 36 9.63 -3.77 11.85
CA GLY A 36 10.23 -4.97 12.42
C GLY A 36 10.55 -6.09 11.42
N GLY A 37 10.40 -5.85 10.12
CA GLY A 37 10.67 -6.83 9.06
C GLY A 37 9.54 -7.86 8.84
N LYS A 38 8.44 -7.78 9.61
CA LYS A 38 7.27 -8.64 9.41
C LYS A 38 6.60 -8.29 8.08
N VAL A 39 6.43 -9.30 7.22
CA VAL A 39 5.74 -9.17 5.94
C VAL A 39 4.33 -9.71 6.05
N CYS A 40 3.34 -8.92 5.62
CA CYS A 40 1.93 -9.31 5.55
C CYS A 40 1.40 -9.12 4.14
N GLN A 41 0.66 -10.10 3.61
CA GLN A 41 -0.13 -9.90 2.40
C GLN A 41 -1.34 -9.03 2.70
N ILE A 42 -1.69 -8.16 1.76
CA ILE A 42 -2.88 -7.32 1.86
C ILE A 42 -3.78 -7.52 0.65
N ASP A 43 -5.07 -7.24 0.82
CA ASP A 43 -6.02 -7.23 -0.29
C ASP A 43 -5.58 -6.19 -1.32
N GLN A 44 -5.55 -6.59 -2.59
CA GLN A 44 -5.11 -5.77 -3.71
C GLN A 44 -6.14 -4.68 -4.04
N ARG A 45 -7.44 -4.95 -3.85
CA ARG A 45 -8.52 -4.03 -4.23
C ARG A 45 -8.35 -2.63 -3.63
N PRO A 46 -8.18 -2.46 -2.30
CA PRO A 46 -8.00 -1.13 -1.72
C PRO A 46 -6.74 -0.43 -2.25
N VAL A 47 -5.65 -1.16 -2.49
CA VAL A 47 -4.41 -0.60 -3.05
C VAL A 47 -4.62 -0.05 -4.46
N LEU A 48 -5.24 -0.85 -5.34
CA LEU A 48 -5.49 -0.46 -6.72
C LEU A 48 -6.44 0.76 -6.80
N VAL A 49 -7.44 0.81 -5.92
CA VAL A 49 -8.31 1.99 -5.79
C VAL A 49 -7.51 3.20 -5.32
N MET A 50 -6.63 3.05 -4.32
CA MET A 50 -5.79 4.16 -3.85
C MET A 50 -4.83 4.67 -4.94
N ILE A 51 -4.28 3.79 -5.78
CA ILE A 51 -3.44 4.19 -6.93
C ILE A 51 -4.29 4.96 -7.95
N ARG A 52 -5.44 4.40 -8.33
CA ARG A 52 -6.37 5.03 -9.29
C ARG A 52 -6.84 6.41 -8.83
N ASP A 53 -7.16 6.54 -7.54
CA ASP A 53 -7.69 7.77 -6.94
C ASP A 53 -6.57 8.77 -6.58
N GLY A 54 -5.31 8.45 -6.89
CA GLY A 54 -4.16 9.34 -6.69
C GLY A 54 -3.69 9.47 -5.24
N LEU A 55 -4.06 8.55 -4.36
CA LEU A 55 -3.58 8.50 -2.96
C LEU A 55 -2.22 7.82 -2.85
N LEU A 56 -1.94 6.86 -3.72
CA LEU A 56 -0.66 6.16 -3.82
C LEU A 56 -0.05 6.34 -5.21
N HIS A 57 1.26 6.51 -5.24
CA HIS A 57 2.07 6.36 -6.44
C HIS A 57 2.83 5.03 -6.38
N GLN A 58 2.70 4.21 -7.41
CA GLN A 58 3.49 3.00 -7.59
C GLN A 58 4.63 3.25 -8.57
N SER A 59 5.87 2.98 -8.13
CA SER A 59 7.04 3.03 -9.00
C SER A 59 7.09 1.82 -9.94
N LEU A 60 7.92 1.89 -10.99
CA LEU A 60 8.15 0.74 -11.89
C LEU A 60 8.69 -0.50 -11.17
N GLY A 61 9.39 -0.31 -10.04
CA GLY A 61 9.87 -1.40 -9.18
C GLY A 61 8.81 -1.99 -8.25
N GLY A 62 7.57 -1.49 -8.30
CA GLY A 62 6.45 -1.98 -7.51
C GLY A 62 6.32 -1.37 -6.11
N GLU A 63 7.26 -0.53 -5.67
CA GLU A 63 7.14 0.22 -4.41
C GLU A 63 6.01 1.26 -4.50
N CYS A 64 5.18 1.31 -3.47
CA CYS A 64 4.09 2.28 -3.36
C CYS A 64 4.39 3.31 -2.27
N ARG A 65 4.14 4.59 -2.56
CA ARG A 65 4.33 5.71 -1.62
C ARG A 65 3.12 6.64 -1.66
N MET A 66 2.82 7.29 -0.53
CA MET A 66 1.78 8.32 -0.48
C MET A 66 2.12 9.46 -1.44
N VAL A 67 1.12 9.90 -2.21
CA VAL A 67 1.22 11.12 -3.03
C VAL A 67 1.14 12.32 -2.08
N ARG A 68 2.13 13.22 -2.15
CA ARG A 68 2.16 14.47 -1.36
C ARG A 68 1.41 15.57 -2.07
#